data_AF-A0A6P6Y1X8-F1
#
_entry.id   AF-A0A6P6Y1X8-F1
#
_cell.length_a   1.000
_cell.length_b   1.000
_cell.length_c   1.000
_cell.angle_alpha   90.00
_cell.angle_beta   90.00
_cell.angle_gamma   90.00
#
_symmetry.space_group_name_H-M   'P 1'
#
loop_
_entity.id
_entity.type
_entity.pdbx_description
1 polymer ?
#
loop_
_entity_poly.entity_id
_entity_poly.type
_entity_poly.pdbx_seq_one_letter_code
_entity_poly.pdbx_strand_id
1 'polypeptide(L)'
;MASFVDFFSKSKKTFRPKKKFEPGTLRYSLHKQAIASLNSGINLREVVKLPQGEDLCDWIAVHVVDFFNRINLIYGIVTDYCTDESCPRMSGGHKYEYLWADGVNYKKPVPLPANKYISLLMDWIETQINNESLFPTKSDVPFPKTFLPTCKKILARLFRVFVHVYIHHFDRLMAVGAEAHCNTCYKHFYYFVKEFDLVNAKEFEPLADMTRRLCDTSRGLQINLTSCGGSSNNGDYGSSHHNHHHHQQHHHNNNNDKHHHHSNSSSNIHNNNNDKNAG
;
A
#
# COMPACT_ATOMS: atom_id res chain seq x y z
N MET A 1 -2.02 16.10 -29.39
CA MET A 1 -1.82 15.77 -27.97
C MET A 1 -2.25 14.32 -27.80
N ALA A 2 -1.32 13.40 -27.54
CA ALA A 2 -1.66 11.98 -27.41
C ALA A 2 -2.38 11.77 -26.08
N SER A 3 -3.54 11.11 -26.12
CA SER A 3 -4.41 10.84 -24.97
C SER A 3 -3.83 9.72 -24.10
N PHE A 4 -4.11 9.71 -22.80
CA PHE A 4 -3.84 8.59 -21.89
C PHE A 4 -4.46 7.26 -22.39
N VAL A 5 -5.53 7.33 -23.18
CA VAL A 5 -6.11 6.18 -23.89
C VAL A 5 -5.16 5.68 -25.00
N ASP A 6 -4.43 6.57 -25.67
CA ASP A 6 -3.41 6.19 -26.68
C ASP A 6 -2.21 5.47 -26.05
N PHE A 7 -1.93 5.74 -24.78
CA PHE A 7 -0.88 5.06 -24.01
C PHE A 7 -1.21 3.59 -23.77
N PHE A 8 -2.45 3.27 -23.38
CA PHE A 8 -2.92 1.88 -23.26
C PHE A 8 -3.14 1.22 -24.63
N SER A 9 -3.51 1.97 -25.66
CA SER A 9 -3.62 1.47 -27.05
C SER A 9 -2.25 1.06 -27.64
N LYS A 10 -1.18 1.77 -27.29
CA LYS A 10 0.21 1.44 -27.67
C LYS A 10 0.85 0.34 -26.82
N SER A 11 0.19 -0.13 -25.77
CA SER A 11 0.72 -1.15 -24.84
C SER A 11 1.03 -2.52 -25.49
N LYS A 12 0.61 -2.76 -26.74
CA LYS A 12 1.04 -3.95 -27.51
C LYS A 12 2.51 -3.91 -27.97
N LYS A 13 3.25 -2.81 -27.77
CA LYS A 13 4.71 -2.77 -28.00
C LYS A 13 5.43 -1.98 -26.90
N THR A 14 5.96 -2.72 -25.92
CA THR A 14 7.09 -2.34 -25.03
C THR A 14 6.94 -1.02 -24.26
N PHE A 15 6.31 -1.09 -23.08
CA PHE A 15 6.46 -0.12 -22.00
C PHE A 15 7.94 0.01 -21.61
N ARG A 16 8.51 1.22 -21.72
CA ARG A 16 9.83 1.58 -21.19
C ARG A 16 9.65 2.74 -20.22
N PRO A 17 9.75 2.52 -18.90
CA PRO A 17 9.67 3.61 -17.93
C PRO A 17 10.80 4.60 -18.19
N LYS A 18 10.47 5.88 -18.34
CA LYS A 18 11.48 6.95 -18.26
C LYS A 18 11.81 7.10 -16.77
N LYS A 19 13.07 6.78 -16.43
CA LYS A 19 13.70 6.71 -15.11
C LYS A 19 13.39 5.45 -14.29
N LYS A 20 14.05 4.36 -14.66
CA LYS A 20 14.54 3.40 -13.66
C LYS A 20 15.57 4.14 -12.81
N PHE A 21 15.63 3.89 -11.49
CA PHE A 21 16.81 4.31 -10.73
C PHE A 21 18.04 3.72 -11.43
N GLU A 22 18.97 4.57 -11.84
CA GLU A 22 20.13 4.12 -12.62
C GLU A 22 20.92 3.08 -11.79
N PRO A 23 21.22 1.90 -12.35
CA PRO A 23 22.00 0.89 -11.64
C PRO A 23 23.31 1.47 -11.09
N GLY A 24 23.59 1.21 -9.81
CA GLY A 24 24.76 1.75 -9.12
C GLY A 24 24.54 3.09 -8.40
N THR A 25 23.35 3.70 -8.48
CA THR A 25 22.98 4.87 -7.67
C THR A 25 22.51 4.48 -6.26
N LEU A 26 22.60 5.40 -5.31
CA LEU A 26 22.07 5.21 -3.94
C LEU A 26 20.58 4.83 -3.95
N ARG A 27 19.77 5.58 -4.70
CA ARG A 27 18.32 5.32 -4.82
C ARG A 27 18.01 3.97 -5.46
N TYR A 28 18.85 3.49 -6.39
CA TYR A 28 18.71 2.14 -6.94
C TYR A 28 18.96 1.07 -5.86
N SER A 29 20.01 1.23 -5.06
CA SER A 29 20.31 0.33 -3.95
C SER A 29 19.19 0.32 -2.90
N LEU A 30 18.68 1.50 -2.52
CA LEU A 30 17.54 1.65 -1.61
C LEU A 30 16.28 0.96 -2.15
N HIS A 31 15.94 1.20 -3.41
CA HIS A 31 14.80 0.56 -4.05
C HIS A 31 14.94 -0.98 -4.04
N LYS A 32 16.13 -1.50 -4.40
CA LYS A 32 16.38 -2.94 -4.41
C LYS A 32 16.25 -3.55 -3.00
N GLN A 33 16.75 -2.88 -1.97
CA GLN A 33 16.64 -3.32 -0.58
C GLN A 33 15.18 -3.35 -0.10
N ALA A 34 14.40 -2.31 -0.42
CA ALA A 34 12.98 -2.25 -0.09
C ALA A 34 12.20 -3.42 -0.73
N ILE A 35 12.44 -3.68 -2.03
CA ILE A 35 11.79 -4.78 -2.75
C ILE A 35 12.21 -6.15 -2.21
N ALA A 36 13.50 -6.35 -1.91
CA ALA A 36 13.97 -7.61 -1.33
C ALA A 36 13.30 -7.90 0.01
N SER A 37 13.13 -6.87 0.85
CA SER A 37 12.50 -6.98 2.17
C SER A 37 10.98 -7.20 2.09
N LEU A 38 10.33 -6.63 1.08
CA LEU A 38 8.92 -6.87 0.78
C LEU A 38 8.68 -8.34 0.37
N ASN A 39 9.58 -8.90 -0.44
CA ASN A 39 9.45 -10.26 -0.98
C ASN A 39 9.84 -11.36 0.02
N SER A 40 10.59 -11.05 1.07
CA SER A 40 11.02 -12.01 2.09
C SER A 40 9.97 -12.29 3.18
N GLY A 41 8.80 -11.66 3.12
CA GLY A 41 7.72 -11.85 4.10
C GLY A 41 7.97 -11.18 5.45
N ILE A 42 8.92 -10.24 5.53
CA ILE A 42 9.16 -9.41 6.71
C ILE A 42 7.91 -8.58 7.02
N ASN A 43 7.70 -8.26 8.30
CA ASN A 43 6.63 -7.38 8.75
C ASN A 43 6.72 -6.03 8.00
N LEU A 44 5.71 -5.72 7.17
CA LEU A 44 5.67 -4.50 6.36
C LEU A 44 5.86 -3.20 7.16
N ARG A 45 5.51 -3.20 8.46
CA ARG A 45 5.74 -2.03 9.34
C ARG A 45 7.23 -1.79 9.57
N GLU A 46 8.06 -2.83 9.58
CA GLU A 46 9.51 -2.71 9.70
C GLU A 46 10.15 -2.35 8.37
N VAL A 47 9.63 -2.88 7.26
CA VAL A 47 10.16 -2.63 5.90
C VAL A 47 10.06 -1.16 5.48
N VAL A 48 9.06 -0.42 5.97
CA VAL A 48 8.86 0.98 5.58
C VAL A 48 9.74 1.97 6.34
N LYS A 49 10.37 1.56 7.44
CA LYS A 49 11.20 2.44 8.26
C LYS A 49 12.40 2.94 7.47
N LEU A 50 12.82 4.17 7.76
CA LEU A 50 14.04 4.73 7.20
C LEU A 50 15.24 3.87 7.64
N PRO A 51 16.02 3.30 6.71
CA PRO A 51 17.21 2.54 7.10
C PRO A 51 18.24 3.43 7.81
N GLN A 52 19.03 2.83 8.70
CA GLN A 52 20.00 3.56 9.49
C GLN A 52 21.06 4.23 8.59
N GLY A 53 21.24 5.53 8.75
CA GLY A 53 22.24 6.32 8.02
C GLY A 53 21.77 6.85 6.66
N GLU A 54 20.53 6.57 6.25
CA GLU A 54 19.97 7.02 4.98
C GLU A 54 19.28 8.38 5.09
N ASP A 55 19.22 9.12 3.97
CA ASP A 55 18.48 10.38 3.89
C ASP A 55 16.97 10.15 3.74
N LEU A 56 16.20 10.93 4.51
CA LEU A 56 14.73 10.82 4.52
C LEU A 56 14.11 11.19 3.17
N CYS A 57 14.62 12.23 2.50
CA CYS A 57 14.04 12.67 1.23
C CYS A 57 14.34 11.67 0.11
N ASP A 58 15.52 11.07 0.11
CA ASP A 58 15.86 9.96 -0.79
C ASP A 58 14.97 8.75 -0.58
N TRP A 59 14.73 8.35 0.67
CA TRP A 59 13.83 7.25 0.99
C TRP A 59 12.40 7.50 0.53
N ILE A 60 11.88 8.72 0.77
CA ILE A 60 10.55 9.13 0.30
C ILE A 60 10.48 9.18 -1.22
N ALA A 61 11.52 9.71 -1.90
CA ALA A 61 11.55 9.77 -3.35
C ALA A 61 11.44 8.38 -3.97
N VAL A 62 12.19 7.41 -3.43
CA VAL A 62 12.16 6.02 -3.88
C VAL A 62 10.75 5.43 -3.78
N HIS A 63 10.08 5.63 -2.65
CA HIS A 63 8.76 5.07 -2.40
C HIS A 63 7.65 5.77 -3.19
N VAL A 64 7.72 7.09 -3.35
CA VAL A 64 6.73 7.84 -4.15
C VAL A 64 6.73 7.34 -5.60
N VAL A 65 7.91 7.11 -6.17
CA VAL A 65 8.04 6.55 -7.53
C VAL A 65 7.56 5.09 -7.59
N ASP A 66 7.90 4.25 -6.61
CA ASP A 66 7.41 2.86 -6.53
C ASP A 66 5.87 2.81 -6.47
N PHE A 67 5.26 3.59 -5.58
CA PHE A 67 3.80 3.63 -5.44
C PHE A 67 3.11 4.15 -6.70
N PHE A 68 3.63 5.21 -7.32
CA PHE A 68 3.09 5.69 -8.59
C PHE A 68 3.05 4.56 -9.63
N ASN A 69 4.17 3.86 -9.84
CA ASN A 69 4.26 2.79 -10.82
C ASN A 69 3.30 1.63 -10.51
N ARG A 70 3.26 1.18 -9.26
CA ARG A 70 2.42 0.05 -8.85
C ARG A 70 0.93 0.38 -8.90
N ILE A 71 0.54 1.58 -8.49
CA ILE A 71 -0.86 2.03 -8.56
C ILE A 71 -1.28 2.23 -10.01
N ASN A 72 -0.39 2.74 -10.87
CA ASN A 72 -0.66 2.85 -12.31
C ASN A 72 -0.92 1.47 -12.95
N LEU A 73 -0.14 0.44 -12.55
CA LEU A 73 -0.39 -0.94 -12.99
C LEU A 73 -1.73 -1.48 -12.47
N ILE A 74 -2.07 -1.24 -11.20
CA ILE A 74 -3.35 -1.67 -10.62
C ILE A 74 -4.53 -1.03 -11.37
N TYR A 75 -4.45 0.29 -11.64
CA TYR A 75 -5.50 0.97 -12.39
C TYR A 75 -5.59 0.48 -13.84
N GLY A 76 -4.46 0.13 -14.46
CA GLY A 76 -4.41 -0.46 -15.79
C GLY A 76 -5.22 -1.76 -15.94
N ILE A 77 -5.46 -2.51 -14.86
CA ILE A 77 -6.30 -3.72 -14.88
C ILE A 77 -7.78 -3.37 -15.07
N VAL A 78 -8.22 -2.23 -14.54
CA VAL A 78 -9.64 -1.85 -14.49
C VAL A 78 -10.00 -0.73 -15.46
N THR A 79 -9.02 -0.16 -16.16
CA THR A 79 -9.21 1.03 -17.00
C THR A 79 -10.25 0.85 -18.10
N ASP A 80 -10.38 -0.34 -18.67
CA ASP A 80 -11.36 -0.63 -19.74
C ASP A 80 -12.81 -0.67 -19.20
N TYR A 81 -12.98 -0.77 -17.88
CA TYR A 81 -14.27 -0.81 -17.19
C TYR A 81 -14.63 0.51 -16.49
N CYS A 82 -13.65 1.40 -16.32
CA CYS A 82 -13.85 2.73 -15.76
C CYS A 82 -14.13 3.71 -16.91
N THR A 83 -15.42 3.99 -17.16
CA THR A 83 -15.88 4.84 -18.27
C THR A 83 -16.67 6.03 -17.74
N ASP A 84 -16.98 6.99 -18.62
CA ASP A 84 -17.83 8.13 -18.28
C ASP A 84 -19.24 7.68 -17.84
N GLU A 85 -19.73 6.55 -18.36
CA GLU A 85 -21.03 5.97 -18.02
C GLU A 85 -20.99 5.17 -16.72
N SER A 86 -19.96 4.33 -16.52
CA SER A 86 -19.87 3.50 -15.31
C SER A 86 -19.47 4.33 -14.09
N CYS A 87 -18.64 5.37 -14.30
CA CYS A 87 -18.08 6.21 -13.25
C CYS A 87 -18.16 7.70 -13.64
N PRO A 88 -19.38 8.29 -13.71
CA PRO A 88 -19.59 9.66 -14.18
C PRO A 88 -18.98 10.72 -13.24
N ARG A 89 -18.60 10.33 -12.02
CA ARG A 89 -17.93 11.17 -11.03
C ARG A 89 -16.82 10.40 -10.32
N MET A 90 -15.67 11.04 -10.13
CA MET A 90 -14.61 10.53 -9.27
C MET A 90 -15.07 10.53 -7.81
N SER A 91 -15.29 9.35 -7.23
CA SER A 91 -15.90 9.21 -5.91
C SER A 91 -15.32 8.05 -5.11
N GLY A 92 -15.44 8.15 -3.79
CA GLY A 92 -15.25 7.08 -2.83
C GLY A 92 -16.58 6.57 -2.29
N GLY A 93 -17.43 6.05 -3.19
CA GLY A 93 -18.82 5.71 -2.88
C GLY A 93 -19.72 6.95 -2.77
N HIS A 94 -20.89 6.81 -2.14
CA HIS A 94 -21.88 7.90 -2.09
C HIS A 94 -21.49 9.07 -1.16
N LYS A 95 -20.54 8.86 -0.24
CA LYS A 95 -20.18 9.85 0.80
C LYS A 95 -19.08 10.83 0.37
N TYR A 96 -18.21 10.44 -0.56
CA TYR A 96 -17.01 11.20 -0.90
C TYR A 96 -16.95 11.44 -2.41
N GLU A 97 -16.83 12.70 -2.80
CA GLU A 97 -16.60 13.12 -4.19
C GLU A 97 -15.28 13.89 -4.28
N TYR A 98 -14.47 13.58 -5.29
CA TYR A 98 -13.17 14.21 -5.50
C TYR A 98 -13.20 15.13 -6.72
N LEU A 99 -13.03 16.42 -6.48
CA LEU A 99 -12.98 17.43 -7.54
C LEU A 99 -11.54 17.66 -8.01
N TRP A 100 -11.36 17.91 -9.30
CA TRP A 100 -10.05 18.17 -9.89
C TRP A 100 -9.74 19.66 -9.94
N ALA A 101 -8.51 20.02 -9.58
CA ALA A 101 -7.92 21.32 -9.84
C ALA A 101 -6.40 21.16 -9.95
N ASP A 102 -5.80 21.81 -10.94
CA ASP A 102 -4.35 21.85 -11.16
C ASP A 102 -3.77 23.27 -11.05
N GLY A 103 -4.62 24.29 -10.95
CA GLY A 103 -4.22 25.69 -10.86
C GLY A 103 -3.74 26.30 -12.18
N VAL A 104 -3.69 25.51 -13.27
CA VAL A 104 -3.25 25.93 -14.60
C VAL A 104 -4.42 25.90 -15.56
N ASN A 105 -4.86 24.70 -15.96
CA ASN A 105 -5.98 24.49 -16.87
C ASN A 105 -7.31 24.47 -16.11
N TYR A 106 -7.30 23.95 -14.88
CA TYR A 106 -8.44 23.86 -13.97
C TYR A 106 -8.15 24.71 -12.73
N LYS A 107 -8.45 26.02 -12.86
CA LYS A 107 -8.22 27.02 -11.80
C LYS A 107 -9.14 26.85 -10.58
N LYS A 108 -10.34 26.30 -10.79
CA LYS A 108 -11.31 26.01 -9.73
C LYS A 108 -11.56 24.50 -9.67
N PRO A 109 -11.90 23.93 -8.50
CA PRO A 109 -12.31 22.54 -8.39
C PRO A 109 -13.50 22.23 -9.30
N VAL A 110 -13.35 21.25 -10.18
CA VAL A 110 -14.41 20.79 -11.10
C VAL A 110 -14.73 19.31 -10.92
N PRO A 111 -16.00 18.90 -11.02
CA PRO A 111 -16.36 17.49 -11.06
C PRO A 111 -15.94 16.91 -12.41
N LEU A 112 -15.38 15.71 -12.39
CA LEU A 112 -14.98 14.97 -13.58
C LEU A 112 -15.38 13.49 -13.45
N PRO A 113 -15.67 12.81 -14.56
CA PRO A 113 -15.66 11.35 -14.63
C PRO A 113 -14.37 10.76 -14.06
N ALA A 114 -14.47 9.59 -13.41
CA ALA A 114 -13.36 9.03 -12.66
C ALA A 114 -12.15 8.70 -13.55
N ASN A 115 -12.40 8.12 -14.73
CA ASN A 115 -11.38 7.85 -15.74
C ASN A 115 -10.60 9.11 -16.16
N LYS A 116 -11.29 10.23 -16.42
CA LYS A 116 -10.69 11.52 -16.77
C LYS A 116 -9.92 12.11 -15.60
N TYR A 117 -10.49 12.06 -14.39
CA TYR A 117 -9.81 12.51 -13.18
C TYR A 117 -8.49 11.74 -12.96
N ILE A 118 -8.54 10.40 -13.04
CA ILE A 118 -7.37 9.54 -12.79
C ILE A 118 -6.32 9.73 -13.87
N SER A 119 -6.72 9.89 -15.14
CA SER A 119 -5.79 10.25 -16.23
C SER A 119 -5.05 11.55 -15.93
N LEU A 120 -5.77 12.64 -15.63
CA LEU A 120 -5.15 13.94 -15.30
C LEU A 120 -4.26 13.86 -14.06
N LEU A 121 -4.65 13.04 -13.08
CA LEU A 121 -3.87 12.79 -11.88
C LEU A 121 -2.56 12.08 -12.19
N MET A 122 -2.59 11.01 -12.99
CA MET A 122 -1.38 10.25 -13.34
C MET A 122 -0.43 11.09 -14.17
N ASP A 123 -0.94 11.83 -15.16
CA ASP A 123 -0.14 12.75 -15.97
C ASP A 123 0.51 13.83 -15.09
N TRP A 124 -0.26 14.42 -14.16
CA TRP A 124 0.26 15.41 -13.24
C TRP A 124 1.38 14.82 -12.37
N ILE A 125 1.19 13.65 -11.75
CA ILE A 125 2.23 13.01 -10.92
C ILE A 125 3.47 12.70 -11.75
N GLU A 126 3.30 12.16 -12.96
CA GLU A 126 4.41 11.84 -13.87
C GLU A 126 5.26 13.09 -14.15
N THR A 127 4.64 14.24 -14.38
CA THR A 127 5.38 15.50 -14.57
C THR A 127 6.18 15.90 -13.34
N GLN A 128 5.67 15.63 -12.13
CA GLN A 128 6.36 15.98 -10.88
C GLN A 128 7.57 15.06 -10.65
N ILE A 129 7.38 13.74 -10.74
CA ILE A 129 8.45 12.77 -10.46
C ILE A 129 9.58 12.80 -11.49
N ASN A 130 9.29 13.27 -12.72
CA ASN A 130 10.29 13.43 -13.77
C ASN A 130 11.03 14.78 -13.71
N ASN A 131 10.54 15.76 -12.94
CA ASN A 131 11.16 17.07 -12.80
C ASN A 131 12.41 16.98 -11.91
N GLU A 132 13.60 17.12 -12.49
CA GLU A 132 14.88 17.04 -11.76
C GLU A 132 15.11 18.16 -10.76
N SER A 133 14.40 19.29 -10.90
CA SER A 133 14.44 20.35 -9.89
C SER A 133 13.67 19.97 -8.61
N LEU A 134 12.80 18.95 -8.69
CA LEU A 134 11.97 18.47 -7.59
C LEU A 134 12.43 17.10 -7.09
N PHE A 135 12.77 16.20 -8.01
CA PHE A 135 13.35 14.86 -7.79
C PHE A 135 14.74 14.82 -8.42
N PRO A 136 15.77 15.39 -7.75
CA PRO A 136 17.13 15.38 -8.25
C PRO A 136 17.61 13.95 -8.49
N THR A 137 18.38 13.70 -9.53
CA THR A 137 18.90 12.35 -9.86
C THR A 137 20.32 12.12 -9.34
N LYS A 138 21.04 13.20 -9.04
CA LYS A 138 22.42 13.16 -8.55
C LYS A 138 22.47 13.39 -7.04
N SER A 139 23.37 12.70 -6.34
CA SER A 139 23.50 12.76 -4.88
C SER A 139 24.08 14.08 -4.37
N ASP A 140 24.71 14.88 -5.22
CA ASP A 140 25.29 16.20 -4.90
C ASP A 140 24.27 17.34 -5.00
N VAL A 141 23.06 17.08 -5.51
CA VAL A 141 22.00 18.07 -5.66
C VAL A 141 20.96 17.89 -4.54
N PRO A 142 20.79 18.87 -3.64
CA PRO A 142 19.82 18.77 -2.56
C PRO A 142 18.39 18.88 -3.06
N PHE A 143 17.46 18.25 -2.35
CA PHE A 143 16.02 18.41 -2.59
C PHE A 143 15.56 19.84 -2.29
N PRO A 144 14.61 20.40 -3.07
CA PRO A 144 14.05 21.71 -2.75
C PRO A 144 13.18 21.64 -1.49
N LYS A 145 12.99 22.79 -0.82
CA LYS A 145 12.10 22.92 0.36
C LYS A 145 10.65 22.49 0.08
N THR A 146 10.22 22.53 -1.17
CA THR A 146 8.89 22.13 -1.64
C THR A 146 8.74 20.63 -1.89
N PHE A 147 9.81 19.84 -1.74
CA PHE A 147 9.81 18.40 -2.01
C PHE A 147 8.78 17.67 -1.14
N LEU A 148 8.94 17.71 0.19
CA LEU A 148 8.03 17.02 1.11
C LEU A 148 6.57 17.46 0.95
N PRO A 149 6.22 18.77 0.88
CA PRO A 149 4.86 19.21 0.58
C PRO A 149 4.30 18.62 -0.72
N THR A 150 5.13 18.54 -1.77
CA THR A 150 4.71 17.95 -3.05
C THR A 150 4.50 16.45 -2.94
N CYS A 151 5.39 15.71 -2.26
CA CYS A 151 5.22 14.29 -2.00
C CYS A 151 3.95 13.97 -1.20
N LYS A 152 3.62 14.76 -0.16
CA LYS A 152 2.36 14.62 0.58
C LYS A 152 1.14 14.79 -0.34
N LYS A 153 1.18 15.79 -1.23
CA LYS A 153 0.12 16.01 -2.24
C LYS A 153 0.00 14.86 -3.23
N ILE A 154 1.12 14.32 -3.71
CA ILE A 154 1.17 13.15 -4.61
C ILE A 154 0.53 11.94 -3.92
N LEU A 155 0.99 11.60 -2.71
CA LEU A 155 0.51 10.43 -1.97
C LEU A 155 -0.98 10.55 -1.62
N ALA A 156 -1.44 11.71 -1.15
CA ALA A 156 -2.87 11.94 -0.89
C ALA A 156 -3.73 11.77 -2.17
N ARG A 157 -3.22 12.20 -3.33
CA ARG A 157 -3.89 11.99 -4.62
C ARG A 157 -3.89 10.53 -5.05
N LEU A 158 -2.75 9.84 -4.96
CA LEU A 158 -2.64 8.40 -5.24
C LEU A 158 -3.58 7.57 -4.37
N PHE A 159 -3.77 7.94 -3.10
CA PHE A 159 -4.73 7.28 -2.22
C PHE A 159 -6.15 7.28 -2.80
N ARG A 160 -6.58 8.36 -3.47
CA ARG A 160 -7.91 8.43 -4.10
C ARG A 160 -8.11 7.38 -5.19
N VAL A 161 -7.04 6.96 -5.86
CA VAL A 161 -7.09 5.88 -6.84
C VAL A 161 -7.36 4.55 -6.14
N PHE A 162 -6.73 4.28 -4.99
CA PHE A 162 -7.08 3.11 -4.17
C PHE A 162 -8.54 3.14 -3.76
N VAL A 163 -9.02 4.27 -3.20
CA VAL A 163 -10.42 4.42 -2.79
C VAL A 163 -11.36 4.06 -3.93
N HIS A 164 -11.13 4.65 -5.11
CA HIS A 164 -11.97 4.43 -6.28
C HIS A 164 -11.95 2.96 -6.74
N VAL A 165 -10.76 2.37 -6.89
CA VAL A 165 -10.60 0.98 -7.34
C VAL A 165 -11.24 0.00 -6.35
N TYR A 166 -11.04 0.19 -5.04
CA TYR A 166 -11.59 -0.69 -4.02
C TYR A 166 -13.12 -0.63 -3.91
N ILE A 167 -13.71 0.53 -4.17
CA ILE A 167 -15.16 0.70 -4.02
C ILE A 167 -15.90 0.29 -5.29
N HIS A 168 -15.38 0.64 -6.47
CA HIS A 168 -16.12 0.52 -7.73
C HIS A 168 -15.64 -0.61 -8.64
N HIS A 169 -14.41 -1.11 -8.45
CA HIS A 169 -13.78 -2.04 -9.40
C HIS A 169 -13.08 -3.23 -8.73
N PHE A 170 -13.34 -3.49 -7.46
CA PHE A 170 -12.69 -4.58 -6.74
C PHE A 170 -13.12 -5.97 -7.24
N ASP A 171 -14.36 -6.09 -7.72
CA ASP A 171 -14.87 -7.25 -8.44
C ASP A 171 -13.99 -7.63 -9.64
N ARG A 172 -13.51 -6.62 -10.39
CA ARG A 172 -12.62 -6.82 -11.53
C ARG A 172 -11.23 -7.28 -11.12
N LEU A 173 -10.71 -6.77 -10.00
CA LEU A 173 -9.44 -7.28 -9.46
C LEU A 173 -9.57 -8.75 -9.03
N MET A 174 -10.67 -9.12 -8.38
CA MET A 174 -10.93 -10.52 -8.00
C MET A 174 -11.09 -11.43 -9.21
N ALA A 175 -11.77 -10.96 -10.27
CA ALA A 175 -12.02 -11.76 -11.47
C ALA A 175 -10.73 -12.19 -12.20
N VAL A 176 -9.64 -11.43 -12.04
CA VAL A 176 -8.34 -11.73 -12.65
C VAL A 176 -7.29 -12.21 -11.64
N GLY A 177 -7.66 -12.43 -10.38
CA GLY A 177 -6.75 -12.88 -9.31
C GLY A 177 -5.71 -11.84 -8.88
N ALA A 178 -5.99 -10.55 -9.07
CA ALA A 178 -5.07 -9.45 -8.77
C ALA A 178 -5.32 -8.80 -7.39
N GLU A 179 -6.34 -9.23 -6.65
CA GLU A 179 -6.74 -8.64 -5.37
C GLU A 179 -5.65 -8.72 -4.30
N ALA A 180 -4.91 -9.83 -4.22
CA ALA A 180 -3.81 -9.99 -3.29
C ALA A 180 -2.67 -8.99 -3.55
N HIS A 181 -2.39 -8.72 -4.83
CA HIS A 181 -1.38 -7.74 -5.25
C HIS A 181 -1.80 -6.32 -4.90
N CYS A 182 -3.08 -5.97 -5.15
CA CYS A 182 -3.65 -4.68 -4.76
C CYS A 182 -3.59 -4.49 -3.23
N ASN A 183 -4.02 -5.49 -2.45
CA ASN A 183 -3.99 -5.48 -0.99
C ASN A 183 -2.58 -5.30 -0.42
N THR A 184 -1.60 -6.00 -0.99
CA THR A 184 -0.20 -5.88 -0.59
C THR A 184 0.34 -4.48 -0.90
N CYS A 185 0.04 -3.95 -2.09
CA CYS A 185 0.42 -2.59 -2.46
C CYS A 185 -0.22 -1.53 -1.54
N TYR A 186 -1.51 -1.68 -1.24
CA TYR A 186 -2.24 -0.80 -0.34
C TYR A 186 -1.68 -0.85 1.08
N LYS A 187 -1.41 -2.05 1.62
CA LYS A 187 -0.85 -2.21 2.97
C LYS A 187 0.54 -1.57 3.09
N HIS A 188 1.39 -1.78 2.08
CA HIS A 188 2.70 -1.13 1.99
C HIS A 188 2.55 0.40 1.94
N PHE A 189 1.67 0.90 1.07
CA PHE A 189 1.36 2.33 0.96
C PHE A 189 0.90 2.90 2.30
N TYR A 190 -0.10 2.28 2.93
CA TYR A 190 -0.69 2.74 4.19
C TYR A 190 0.34 2.82 5.31
N TYR A 191 1.15 1.78 5.50
CA TYR A 191 2.19 1.82 6.53
C TYR A 191 3.25 2.87 6.23
N PHE A 192 3.68 3.02 4.98
CA PHE A 192 4.65 4.04 4.60
C PHE A 192 4.14 5.45 4.88
N VAL A 193 2.92 5.79 4.44
CA VAL A 193 2.38 7.13 4.66
C VAL A 193 2.07 7.43 6.13
N LYS A 194 1.79 6.39 6.93
CA LYS A 194 1.58 6.53 8.38
C LYS A 194 2.90 6.70 9.13
N GLU A 195 3.95 5.99 8.75
CA GLU A 195 5.29 6.08 9.37
C GLU A 195 5.85 7.51 9.29
N PHE A 196 5.70 8.16 8.14
CA PHE A 196 6.27 9.49 7.89
C PHE A 196 5.23 10.63 7.91
N ASP A 197 4.02 10.39 8.41
CA ASP A 197 2.91 11.37 8.47
C ASP A 197 2.69 12.12 7.13
N LEU A 198 2.63 11.37 6.03
CA LEU A 198 2.59 11.93 4.68
C LEU A 198 1.17 12.19 4.18
N VAL A 199 0.15 11.61 4.83
CA VAL A 199 -1.26 11.77 4.48
C VAL A 199 -2.06 11.97 5.77
N ASN A 200 -2.94 12.98 5.77
CA ASN A 200 -3.78 13.30 6.92
C ASN A 200 -4.70 12.12 7.26
N ALA A 201 -4.85 11.83 8.56
CA ALA A 201 -5.69 10.74 9.06
C ALA A 201 -7.12 10.75 8.50
N LYS A 202 -7.70 11.94 8.29
CA LYS A 202 -9.07 12.10 7.76
C LYS A 202 -9.20 11.60 6.32
N GLU A 203 -8.15 11.66 5.52
CA GLU A 203 -8.19 11.17 4.14
C GLU A 203 -8.43 9.66 4.07
N PHE A 204 -8.10 8.90 5.14
CA PHE A 204 -8.31 7.44 5.17
C PHE A 204 -9.75 7.01 5.49
N GLU A 205 -10.62 7.94 5.91
CA GLU A 205 -12.00 7.64 6.31
C GLU A 205 -12.79 6.80 5.27
N PRO A 206 -12.68 7.04 3.94
CA PRO A 206 -13.38 6.24 2.93
C PRO A 206 -13.04 4.75 2.93
N LEU A 207 -11.84 4.38 3.40
CA LEU A 207 -11.38 2.98 3.45
C LEU A 207 -11.17 2.49 4.89
N ALA A 208 -11.58 3.23 5.92
CA ALA A 208 -11.22 2.94 7.32
C ALA A 208 -11.49 1.47 7.73
N ASP A 209 -12.65 0.92 7.38
CA ASP A 209 -12.99 -0.47 7.71
C ASP A 209 -12.21 -1.52 6.91
N MET A 210 -11.83 -1.19 5.67
CA MET A 210 -10.94 -2.03 4.88
C MET A 210 -9.52 -1.97 5.43
N THR A 211 -9.02 -0.78 5.75
CA THR A 211 -7.71 -0.57 6.39
C THR A 211 -7.61 -1.39 7.66
N ARG A 212 -8.63 -1.32 8.53
CA ARG A 212 -8.72 -2.11 9.77
C ARG A 212 -8.58 -3.59 9.48
N ARG A 213 -9.35 -4.13 8.53
CA ARG A 213 -9.31 -5.56 8.16
C ARG A 213 -7.97 -6.01 7.57
N LEU A 214 -7.35 -5.19 6.72
CA LEU A 214 -6.10 -5.52 6.04
C LEU A 214 -4.86 -5.34 6.94
N CYS A 215 -4.89 -4.35 7.83
CA CYS A 215 -3.74 -3.92 8.61
C CYS A 215 -3.78 -4.37 10.08
N ASP A 216 -4.97 -4.61 10.65
CA ASP A 216 -5.13 -5.14 12.01
C ASP A 216 -5.23 -6.67 11.96
N THR A 217 -4.11 -7.31 11.60
CA THR A 217 -4.01 -8.77 11.54
C THR A 217 -3.78 -9.37 12.93
N SER A 218 -4.61 -9.03 13.92
CA SER A 218 -4.73 -9.78 15.17
C SER A 218 -5.83 -10.86 15.11
N ARG A 219 -6.61 -10.93 14.02
CA ARG A 219 -7.51 -12.06 13.72
C ARG A 219 -7.49 -12.33 12.23
N GLY A 220 -6.84 -13.41 11.82
CA GLY A 220 -7.07 -13.96 10.48
C GLY A 220 -8.52 -14.41 10.39
N LEU A 221 -9.26 -13.99 9.36
CA LEU A 221 -10.51 -14.65 9.00
C LEU A 221 -10.73 -14.59 7.48
N GLN A 222 -11.07 -15.77 6.96
CA GLN A 222 -11.59 -16.05 5.63
C GLN A 222 -12.64 -15.04 5.19
N ILE A 223 -12.47 -14.52 3.97
CA ILE A 223 -13.41 -13.61 3.33
C ILE A 223 -14.56 -14.43 2.74
N ASN A 224 -15.76 -14.30 3.32
CA ASN A 224 -17.02 -14.51 2.61
C ASN A 224 -17.70 -13.14 2.47
N LEU A 225 -17.59 -12.51 1.31
CA LEU A 225 -18.48 -11.40 0.95
C LEU A 225 -19.67 -11.99 0.18
N THR A 226 -20.75 -12.26 0.89
CA THR A 226 -22.08 -12.38 0.29
C THR A 226 -23.08 -11.53 1.07
N SER A 227 -23.92 -10.83 0.30
CA SER A 227 -25.11 -10.07 0.70
C SER A 227 -24.93 -8.61 1.16
N CYS A 228 -24.85 -7.71 0.19
CA CYS A 228 -25.66 -6.49 0.23
C CYS A 228 -26.82 -6.68 -0.75
N GLY A 229 -27.97 -7.15 -0.25
CA GLY A 229 -29.19 -7.33 -1.02
C GLY A 229 -30.44 -7.06 -0.18
N GLY A 230 -31.12 -5.96 -0.51
CA GLY A 230 -32.59 -5.82 -0.48
C GLY A 230 -33.35 -5.99 0.83
N SER A 231 -33.82 -4.87 1.39
CA SER A 231 -34.98 -4.84 2.27
C SER A 231 -36.24 -5.28 1.54
N SER A 232 -37.03 -6.19 2.13
CA SER A 232 -38.50 -6.22 2.02
C SER A 232 -39.14 -7.01 3.16
N ASN A 233 -40.09 -6.31 3.78
CA ASN A 233 -41.03 -6.56 4.88
C ASN A 233 -41.65 -7.96 5.16
N ASN A 234 -42.04 -8.05 6.44
CA ASN A 234 -43.23 -8.67 7.07
C ASN A 234 -43.25 -10.16 7.43
N GLY A 235 -43.61 -10.44 8.70
CA GLY A 235 -44.18 -11.73 9.12
C GLY A 235 -43.93 -12.11 10.57
N ASP A 236 -44.72 -11.52 11.48
CA ASP A 236 -44.92 -11.93 12.87
C ASP A 236 -45.56 -13.33 12.97
N TYR A 237 -45.13 -14.20 13.91
CA TYR A 237 -45.95 -15.19 14.63
C TYR A 237 -45.13 -15.98 15.69
N GLY A 238 -45.33 -15.62 16.96
CA GLY A 238 -45.82 -16.52 18.02
C GLY A 238 -45.10 -17.83 18.43
N SER A 239 -44.59 -17.79 19.68
CA SER A 239 -44.85 -18.75 20.78
C SER A 239 -44.08 -20.08 20.94
N SER A 240 -43.23 -20.08 21.99
CA SER A 240 -43.18 -21.01 23.16
C SER A 240 -43.30 -22.54 22.96
N HIS A 241 -42.26 -23.30 23.36
CA HIS A 241 -42.35 -24.30 24.45
C HIS A 241 -41.00 -25.00 24.79
N HIS A 242 -40.67 -24.96 26.10
CA HIS A 242 -40.18 -26.03 26.99
C HIS A 242 -38.87 -26.82 26.74
N ASN A 243 -37.90 -26.55 27.64
CA ASN A 243 -37.19 -27.45 28.57
C ASN A 243 -36.76 -28.87 28.13
N HIS A 244 -35.45 -29.16 28.21
CA HIS A 244 -34.94 -30.23 29.07
C HIS A 244 -33.45 -30.06 29.43
N HIS A 245 -33.16 -30.36 30.71
CA HIS A 245 -31.84 -30.44 31.33
C HIS A 245 -30.96 -31.55 30.73
N HIS A 246 -29.65 -31.33 30.65
CA HIS A 246 -28.70 -32.35 31.11
C HIS A 246 -27.44 -31.71 31.72
N HIS A 247 -27.14 -32.17 32.93
CA HIS A 247 -26.02 -31.83 33.77
C HIS A 247 -25.08 -33.04 33.75
N GLN A 248 -23.78 -32.86 33.49
CA GLN A 248 -22.74 -33.72 34.07
C GLN A 248 -21.36 -33.07 33.92
N GLN A 249 -20.78 -32.76 35.08
CA GLN A 249 -19.35 -32.57 35.31
C GLN A 249 -18.72 -33.92 35.68
N HIS A 250 -17.49 -34.18 35.22
CA HIS A 250 -16.47 -34.99 35.89
C HIS A 250 -15.10 -34.49 35.37
N HIS A 251 -14.30 -33.81 36.20
CA HIS A 251 -13.23 -34.31 37.09
C HIS A 251 -11.88 -34.67 36.41
N HIS A 252 -10.90 -33.81 36.69
CA HIS A 252 -9.49 -34.07 37.06
C HIS A 252 -8.73 -35.27 36.47
N ASN A 253 -7.55 -35.01 35.89
CA ASN A 253 -6.31 -35.52 36.48
C ASN A 253 -5.02 -34.78 36.04
N ASN A 254 -4.15 -34.59 37.03
CA ASN A 254 -2.76 -34.12 36.98
C ASN A 254 -1.80 -35.31 36.77
N ASN A 255 -0.60 -35.06 36.23
CA ASN A 255 0.73 -35.63 36.55
C ASN A 255 1.67 -35.44 35.33
N ASN A 256 2.73 -34.62 35.36
CA ASN A 256 4.06 -34.78 35.98
C ASN A 256 4.83 -36.06 35.57
N ASP A 257 5.97 -35.86 34.88
CA ASP A 257 7.31 -36.50 35.01
C ASP A 257 8.21 -35.90 33.90
N LYS A 258 9.38 -35.24 34.04
CA LYS A 258 10.64 -35.28 34.84
C LYS A 258 11.67 -36.36 34.45
N HIS A 259 12.90 -35.87 34.21
CA HIS A 259 14.26 -36.49 34.13
C HIS A 259 14.64 -37.22 32.81
N HIS A 260 15.85 -37.12 32.23
CA HIS A 260 17.25 -37.00 32.72
C HIS A 260 18.12 -36.12 31.78
N HIS A 261 19.00 -35.22 32.25
CA HIS A 261 20.42 -35.40 32.63
C HIS A 261 21.37 -36.02 31.57
N HIS A 262 22.28 -35.20 31.01
CA HIS A 262 23.72 -35.38 31.20
C HIS A 262 24.50 -34.08 30.97
N SER A 263 25.50 -33.89 31.81
CA SER A 263 26.38 -32.76 32.00
C SER A 263 27.83 -33.14 31.64
N ASN A 264 28.71 -32.14 31.73
CA ASN A 264 30.18 -32.17 31.77
C ASN A 264 30.92 -32.00 30.43
N SER A 265 32.03 -31.28 30.32
CA SER A 265 32.74 -30.38 31.26
C SER A 265 33.91 -29.73 30.52
N SER A 266 34.21 -28.48 30.92
CA SER A 266 35.53 -27.92 31.25
C SER A 266 36.65 -27.83 30.20
N SER A 267 37.09 -26.58 29.94
CA SER A 267 38.37 -25.99 30.40
C SER A 267 39.49 -26.16 29.36
N ASN A 268 40.50 -25.31 29.17
CA ASN A 268 41.13 -24.14 29.81
C ASN A 268 42.24 -23.74 28.78
N ILE A 269 42.71 -22.50 28.56
CA ILE A 269 43.81 -21.81 29.29
C ILE A 269 44.62 -20.96 28.26
N HIS A 270 44.96 -19.71 28.65
CA HIS A 270 46.19 -18.93 28.32
C HIS A 270 46.46 -18.44 26.88
N ASN A 271 47.19 -17.36 26.60
CA ASN A 271 47.64 -16.15 27.33
C ASN A 271 48.30 -15.23 26.27
N ASN A 272 48.23 -13.92 26.50
CA ASN A 272 49.25 -12.89 26.26
C ASN A 272 49.91 -12.61 24.88
N ASN A 273 49.71 -11.35 24.48
CA ASN A 273 50.69 -10.27 24.24
C ASN A 273 51.72 -10.31 23.09
N ASN A 274 51.69 -9.18 22.36
CA ASN A 274 52.78 -8.32 21.88
C ASN A 274 53.94 -8.93 21.05
N ASP A 275 54.12 -8.39 19.84
CA ASP A 275 55.16 -7.40 19.49
C ASP A 275 55.64 -7.58 18.02
N LYS A 276 55.55 -6.45 17.28
CA LYS A 276 56.58 -5.83 16.42
C LYS A 276 57.11 -6.48 15.12
N ASN A 277 57.46 -5.52 14.26
CA ASN A 277 58.34 -5.48 13.08
C ASN A 277 57.75 -6.00 11.77
N ALA A 278 57.56 -5.16 10.75
CA ALA A 278 58.52 -4.31 10.01
C ALA A 278 59.55 -5.16 9.24
N GLY A 279 59.35 -5.15 7.92
CA GLY A 279 60.18 -5.73 6.87
C GLY A 279 59.53 -5.40 5.54
#